data_AF-A0A0K2RAX5-F1
#
_entry.id   AF-A0A0K2RAX5-F1
#
_cell.length_a   1.000
_cell.length_b   1.000
_cell.length_c   1.000
_cell.angle_alpha   90.00
_cell.angle_beta   90.00
_cell.angle_gamma   90.00
#
_symmetry.space_group_name_H-M   'P 1'
#
loop_
_entity.id
_entity.type
_entity.pdbx_description
1 polymer ?
#
loop_
_entity_poly.entity_id
_entity_poly.type
_entity_poly.pdbx_seq_one_letter_code
_entity_poly.pdbx_strand_id
1 'polypeptide(L)'
;MSLKDEWDGLDSGTRTWLLENPACLVLPPAMSARVRKGARADIECDQHGQVVLSPEDHGFIREKAEAAGKPIHLPVREYRFFDTAPLPVIPTAPLGKRAAPTQD
;
A
#
# COMPACT_ATOMS: atom_id res chain seq x y z
N MET A 1 16.07 -4.36 8.57
CA MET A 1 15.66 -5.78 8.56
C MET A 1 14.69 -5.92 7.40
N SER A 2 14.93 -6.82 6.44
CA SER A 2 14.00 -7.06 5.34
C SER A 2 13.04 -8.19 5.72
N LEU A 3 11.78 -8.09 5.28
CA LEU A 3 10.79 -9.16 5.44
C LEU A 3 11.27 -10.48 4.81
N LYS A 4 12.14 -10.41 3.79
CA LYS A 4 12.72 -11.56 3.10
C LYS A 4 13.53 -12.46 4.02
N ASP A 5 14.35 -11.88 4.91
CA ASP A 5 15.18 -12.64 5.86
C ASP A 5 14.31 -13.37 6.89
N GLU A 6 13.21 -12.74 7.31
CA GLU A 6 12.33 -13.26 8.35
C GLU A 6 11.19 -14.14 7.80
N TRP A 7 11.07 -14.24 6.46
CA TRP A 7 9.99 -14.96 5.78
C TRP A 7 9.85 -16.42 6.27
N ASP A 8 10.97 -17.08 6.56
CA ASP A 8 10.96 -18.46 7.07
C ASP A 8 10.65 -18.56 8.58
N GLY A 9 10.70 -17.47 9.33
CA GLY A 9 10.23 -17.39 10.71
C GLY A 9 8.73 -17.11 10.84
N LEU A 10 8.08 -16.64 9.75
CA LEU A 10 6.67 -16.28 9.77
C LEU A 10 5.76 -17.50 9.93
N ASP A 11 4.69 -17.33 10.69
CA ASP A 11 3.59 -18.32 10.75
C ASP A 11 2.99 -18.57 9.35
N SER A 12 2.56 -19.81 9.11
CA SER A 12 2.00 -20.22 7.81
C SER A 12 0.76 -19.39 7.42
N GLY A 13 -0.04 -18.98 8.40
CA GLY A 13 -1.18 -18.09 8.16
C GLY A 13 -0.76 -16.70 7.68
N THR A 14 0.35 -16.18 8.20
CA THR A 14 0.89 -14.88 7.78
C THR A 14 1.47 -14.95 6.37
N ARG A 15 2.22 -16.00 6.04
CA ARG A 15 2.73 -16.21 4.67
C ARG A 15 1.59 -16.35 3.68
N THR A 16 0.56 -17.12 4.03
CA THR A 16 -0.61 -17.31 3.17
C THR A 16 -1.33 -15.99 2.90
N TRP A 17 -1.55 -15.16 3.93
CA TRP A 17 -2.17 -13.85 3.76
C TRP A 17 -1.37 -12.91 2.86
N LEU A 18 -0.04 -12.92 2.98
CA LEU A 18 0.87 -12.14 2.12
C LEU A 18 0.80 -12.60 0.65
N LEU A 19 0.69 -13.90 0.41
CA LEU A 19 0.51 -14.47 -0.93
C LEU A 19 -0.86 -14.15 -1.54
N GLU A 20 -1.89 -13.96 -0.70
CA GLU A 20 -3.23 -13.55 -1.14
C GLU A 20 -3.34 -12.04 -1.35
N ASN A 21 -2.48 -11.26 -0.71
CA ASN A 21 -2.44 -9.81 -0.83
C ASN A 21 -1.07 -9.32 -1.31
N PRO A 22 -0.60 -9.72 -2.51
CA PRO A 22 0.74 -9.37 -2.99
C PRO A 22 0.94 -7.90 -3.36
N ALA A 23 -0.13 -7.10 -3.35
CA ALA A 23 -0.08 -5.65 -3.53
C ALA A 23 -0.09 -4.87 -2.19
N CYS A 24 0.02 -5.56 -1.06
CA CYS A 24 0.02 -4.95 0.25
C CYS A 24 1.29 -4.12 0.46
N LEU A 25 1.12 -2.81 0.71
CA LEU A 25 2.21 -1.89 0.99
C LEU A 25 2.48 -1.73 2.50
N VAL A 26 1.43 -1.91 3.31
CA VAL A 26 1.46 -1.69 4.76
C VAL A 26 0.74 -2.83 5.44
N LEU A 27 1.41 -3.50 6.38
CA LEU A 27 0.80 -4.56 7.15
C LEU A 27 -0.15 -3.99 8.20
N PRO A 28 -1.41 -4.49 8.25
CA PRO A 28 -2.32 -4.16 9.33
C PRO A 28 -1.72 -4.54 10.69
N PRO A 29 -2.06 -3.83 11.79
CA PRO A 29 -1.49 -4.09 13.12
C PRO A 29 -1.62 -5.54 13.59
N ALA A 30 -2.72 -6.20 13.22
CA ALA A 30 -2.95 -7.62 13.51
C ALA A 30 -1.92 -8.53 12.82
N MET A 31 -1.53 -8.21 11.59
CA MET A 31 -0.50 -8.95 10.85
C MET A 31 0.90 -8.57 11.34
N SER A 32 1.14 -7.29 11.63
CA SER A 32 2.37 -6.81 12.25
C SER A 32 2.70 -7.55 13.55
N ALA A 33 1.72 -7.76 14.42
CA ALA A 33 1.91 -8.52 15.66
C ALA A 33 2.28 -9.99 15.42
N ARG A 34 1.67 -10.63 14.41
CA ARG A 34 1.99 -12.02 14.03
C ARG A 34 3.39 -12.12 13.41
N VAL A 35 3.75 -11.14 12.58
CA VAL A 35 5.09 -11.03 12.01
C VAL A 35 6.11 -10.85 13.12
N ARG A 36 5.90 -9.91 14.05
CA ARG A 36 6.80 -9.69 15.21
C ARG A 36 6.95 -10.92 16.10
N LYS A 37 5.94 -11.76 16.23
CA LYS A 37 6.01 -13.00 17.01
C LYS A 37 6.87 -14.08 16.34
N GLY A 38 6.89 -14.13 15.00
CA GLY A 38 7.67 -15.10 14.22
C GLY A 38 9.04 -14.58 13.78
N ALA A 39 9.19 -13.26 13.69
CA ALA A 39 10.44 -12.60 13.40
C ALA A 39 11.37 -12.69 14.61
N ARG A 40 12.59 -13.13 14.33
CA ARG A 40 13.75 -13.11 15.22
C ARG A 40 14.26 -11.68 15.44
N ALA A 41 13.93 -10.77 14.54
CA ALA A 41 14.27 -9.34 14.61
C ALA A 41 13.06 -8.45 14.91
N ASP A 42 13.28 -7.36 15.66
CA ASP A 42 12.24 -6.36 15.89
C ASP A 42 11.92 -5.64 14.58
N ILE A 43 10.71 -5.90 14.06
CA ILE A 43 10.24 -5.24 12.86
C ILE A 43 9.76 -3.85 13.26
N GLU A 44 10.40 -2.84 12.66
CA GLU A 44 10.06 -1.43 12.82
C GLU A 44 8.58 -1.23 12.47
N CYS A 45 7.84 -0.70 13.43
CA CYS A 45 6.44 -0.35 13.27
C CYS A 45 6.32 1.17 13.27
N ASP A 46 5.50 1.69 12.38
CA ASP A 46 5.09 3.09 12.39
C ASP A 46 4.29 3.42 13.68
N GLN A 47 4.05 4.71 13.94
CA GLN A 47 3.32 5.24 15.10
C GLN A 47 1.96 4.57 15.38
N HIS A 48 1.37 3.89 14.39
CA HIS A 48 0.11 3.16 14.49
C HIS A 48 0.27 1.64 14.71
N GLY A 49 1.49 1.13 14.92
CA GLY A 49 1.76 -0.31 15.04
C GLY A 49 1.71 -1.06 13.70
N GLN A 50 1.82 -0.34 12.59
CA GLN A 50 1.79 -0.89 11.23
C GLN A 50 3.22 -1.08 10.73
N VAL A 51 3.49 -2.16 10.00
CA VAL A 51 4.80 -2.35 9.36
C VAL A 51 4.72 -1.83 7.94
N VAL A 52 5.54 -0.84 7.62
CA VAL A 52 5.72 -0.37 6.25
C VAL A 52 6.69 -1.32 5.55
N LEU A 53 6.25 -1.91 4.43
CA LEU A 53 7.09 -2.81 3.67
C LEU A 53 8.00 -2.03 2.74
N SER A 54 9.27 -2.44 2.67
CA SER A 54 10.21 -1.85 1.72
C SER A 54 9.80 -2.24 0.28
N PRO A 55 10.16 -1.44 -0.74
CA PRO A 55 9.90 -1.80 -2.13
C PRO A 55 10.51 -3.16 -2.53
N GLU A 56 11.62 -3.54 -1.91
CA GLU A 56 12.26 -4.85 -2.08
C GLU A 56 11.40 -5.99 -1.51
N ASP A 57 10.82 -5.79 -0.32
CA ASP A 57 9.91 -6.76 0.32
C ASP A 57 8.67 -6.98 -0.54
N HIS A 58 8.16 -5.91 -1.14
CA HIS A 58 7.02 -5.95 -2.05
C HIS A 58 7.34 -6.75 -3.33
N GLY A 59 8.52 -6.54 -3.91
CA GLY A 59 9.01 -7.34 -5.04
C GLY A 59 9.12 -8.82 -4.69
N PHE A 60 9.63 -9.14 -3.50
CA PHE A 60 9.74 -10.51 -3.01
C PHE A 60 8.38 -11.19 -2.78
N ILE A 61 7.43 -10.50 -2.12
CA ILE A 61 6.08 -11.04 -1.92
C ILE A 61 5.40 -11.31 -3.27
N ARG A 62 5.57 -10.40 -4.24
CA ARG A 62 5.04 -10.57 -5.60
C ARG A 62 5.63 -11.80 -6.26
N GLU A 63 6.95 -11.97 -6.26
CA GLU A 63 7.61 -13.15 -6.84
C GLU A 63 7.12 -14.45 -6.20
N LYS A 64 6.95 -14.46 -4.86
CA LYS A 64 6.42 -15.63 -4.15
C LYS A 64 4.96 -15.92 -4.49
N ALA A 65 4.13 -14.89 -4.65
CA ALA A 65 2.73 -15.04 -5.01
C ALA A 65 2.57 -15.57 -6.44
N GLU A 66 3.36 -15.07 -7.39
CA GLU A 66 3.45 -15.58 -8.76
C GLU A 66 3.88 -17.06 -8.76
N ALA A 67 4.93 -17.41 -8.00
CA ALA A 67 5.38 -18.80 -7.86
C ALA A 67 4.34 -19.71 -7.21
N ALA A 68 3.48 -19.17 -6.35
CA ALA A 68 2.38 -19.88 -5.70
C ALA A 68 1.11 -19.95 -6.58
N GLY A 69 1.14 -19.42 -7.82
CA GLY A 69 -0.02 -19.37 -8.70
C GLY A 69 -1.14 -18.45 -8.19
N LYS A 70 -0.80 -17.49 -7.32
CA LYS A 70 -1.67 -16.42 -6.82
C LYS A 70 -1.19 -15.07 -7.38
N PRO A 71 -1.21 -14.88 -8.72
CA PRO A 71 -0.82 -13.60 -9.30
C PRO A 71 -1.71 -12.49 -8.74
N ILE A 72 -1.20 -11.26 -8.68
CA ILE A 72 -2.05 -10.11 -8.41
C ILE A 72 -3.13 -10.12 -9.49
N HIS A 73 -4.34 -10.52 -9.12
CA HIS A 73 -5.50 -10.46 -10.00
C HIS A 73 -5.91 -8.99 -10.11
N LEU A 74 -5.09 -8.19 -10.79
CA LEU A 74 -5.56 -6.96 -11.39
C LEU A 74 -6.68 -7.43 -12.31
N PRO A 75 -7.95 -7.03 -12.07
CA PRO A 75 -8.98 -7.34 -13.03
C PRO A 75 -8.50 -6.78 -14.36
N VAL A 76 -8.13 -7.68 -15.28
CA VAL A 76 -7.80 -7.35 -16.65
C VAL A 76 -9.09 -6.75 -17.20
N ARG A 77 -9.15 -5.42 -17.16
CA ARG A 77 -10.02 -4.56 -17.94
C ARG A 77 -11.51 -4.95 -17.94
N GLU A 78 -12.25 -4.69 -16.86
CA GLU A 78 -13.70 -4.42 -17.02
C GLU A 78 -14.26 -3.30 -16.11
N TYR A 79 -13.64 -3.00 -14.96
CA TYR A 79 -14.12 -1.90 -14.10
C TYR A 79 -13.28 -0.63 -14.21
N ARG A 80 -13.60 0.20 -15.21
CA ARG A 80 -13.11 1.59 -15.34
C ARG A 80 -14.08 2.58 -14.69
N PHE A 81 -14.30 2.47 -13.38
CA PHE A 81 -15.26 3.32 -12.67
C PHE A 81 -14.92 4.83 -12.75
N PHE A 82 -13.62 5.19 -12.75
CA PHE A 82 -13.19 6.59 -12.74
C PHE A 82 -12.69 7.11 -14.10
N ASP A 83 -12.60 6.27 -15.13
CA ASP A 83 -12.10 6.65 -16.47
C ASP A 83 -13.23 7.19 -17.37
N THR A 84 -14.49 6.91 -17.02
CA THR A 84 -15.67 7.32 -17.79
C THR A 84 -16.17 8.71 -17.43
N ALA A 85 -15.72 9.28 -16.31
CA ALA A 85 -16.06 10.65 -15.95
C ALA A 85 -15.11 11.60 -16.68
N PRO A 86 -15.61 12.59 -17.44
CA PRO A 86 -14.76 13.67 -17.93
C PRO A 86 -14.14 14.38 -16.72
N LEU A 87 -12.81 14.58 -16.77
CA LEU A 87 -12.12 15.34 -15.74
C LEU A 87 -12.81 16.70 -15.59
N PRO A 88 -13.14 17.13 -14.36
CA PRO A 88 -13.69 18.46 -14.15
C PRO A 88 -12.67 19.48 -14.66
N VAL A 89 -13.04 20.23 -15.69
CA VAL A 89 -12.26 21.39 -16.13
C VAL A 89 -12.37 22.40 -15.01
N ILE A 90 -11.33 22.54 -14.19
CA ILE A 90 -11.25 23.60 -13.19
C ILE A 90 -11.09 24.90 -13.99
N PRO A 91 -12.09 25.80 -14.05
CA PRO A 91 -11.91 27.06 -14.73
C PRO A 91 -10.91 27.87 -13.88
N THR A 92 -9.71 28.09 -14.43
CA THR A 92 -8.76 29.05 -13.91
C THR A 92 -9.40 30.43 -14.01
N ALA A 93 -10.07 30.87 -12.94
CA ALA A 93 -10.53 32.23 -12.85
C ALA A 93 -9.29 33.15 -12.95
N PRO A 94 -9.29 34.17 -13.83
CA PRO A 94 -8.26 35.19 -13.76
C PRO A 94 -8.36 35.84 -12.40
N LEU A 95 -7.24 35.87 -11.68
CA LEU A 95 -7.07 36.51 -10.38
C LEU A 95 -7.64 37.94 -10.46
N GLY A 96 -8.88 38.09 -9.97
CA GLY A 96 -9.62 39.33 -9.99
C GLY A 96 -8.85 40.39 -9.21
N LYS A 97 -8.59 41.51 -9.88
CA LYS A 97 -7.88 42.66 -9.33
C LYS A 97 -8.70 43.17 -8.16
N ARG A 98 -8.13 43.10 -6.95
CA ARG A 98 -8.73 43.58 -5.70
C ARG A 98 -9.01 45.08 -5.86
N ALA A 99 -10.29 45.45 -5.95
CA ALA A 99 -10.70 46.85 -5.92
C ALA A 99 -10.29 47.47 -4.59
N ALA A 100 -9.68 48.66 -4.64
CA ALA A 100 -9.24 49.43 -3.49
C ALA A 100 -10.44 49.88 -2.64
N PRO A 101 -10.31 49.93 -1.29
CA PRO A 101 -11.36 50.49 -0.46
C PRO A 101 -11.36 52.02 -0.60
N THR A 102 -12.52 52.56 -0.99
CA THR A 102 -12.88 53.97 -0.75
C THR A 102 -12.96 54.20 0.76
N GLN A 103 -12.15 55.13 1.28
CA GLN A 103 -12.34 55.72 2.60
C GLN A 103 -12.87 57.14 2.43
N ASP A 104 -13.91 57.44 3.22
CA ASP A 104 -14.48 58.77 3.52
C ASP A 104 -13.47 59.64 4.27
#